data_AF-A0AA38Z4W2-F1
#
_entry.id   AF-A0AA38Z4W2-F1
#
_cell.length_a   1.000
_cell.length_b   1.000
_cell.length_c   1.000
_cell.angle_alpha   90.00
_cell.angle_beta   90.00
_cell.angle_gamma   90.00
#
_symmetry.space_group_name_H-M   'P 1'
#
loop_
_entity.id
_entity.type
_entity.pdbx_description
1 polymer ?
#
loop_
_entity_poly.entity_id
_entity_poly.type
_entity_poly.pdbx_seq_one_letter_code
_entity_poly.pdbx_strand_id
1 'polypeptide(L)'
;MTERNSWNYRNPCLTMHQPWASLLVYGIKRIEGRSWPAPIRGRLWIHAASKVPDEATVKAMEEFYREIYAVDGIYDLKFPENYPVSRLLGCVQVVGCSKREELACWKEVSEGVRLEALTDFCWLCEQPQKLLVPFEMRGNQGVYDLERKIYEAAVRGLAPVESPLPIKFPLPNPRNPFSLKPGSIFTRFPESKATEMEKSSALSSAIAGAQAAATQFSKKDQSSHNDAIQNRNIINAKRIGQFESKSWENNKSPAGNFNKGSNRGTQLFVKQGQSSYSEHDGRISSHNQLPRAGSNQHLRPPSKIFTDAMRGLRLS
;
A
#
# COMPACT_ATOMS: atom_id res chain seq x y z
N MET A 1 -26.42 -12.61 1.76
CA MET A 1 -26.00 -11.35 1.10
C MET A 1 -24.53 -11.46 0.76
N THR A 2 -24.20 -11.75 -0.50
CA THR A 2 -22.82 -11.83 -0.99
C THR A 2 -22.28 -10.42 -1.20
N GLU A 3 -21.38 -9.97 -0.32
CA GLU A 3 -20.68 -8.69 -0.43
C GLU A 3 -19.88 -8.63 -1.73
N ARG A 4 -20.45 -7.97 -2.73
CA ARG A 4 -19.77 -7.52 -3.95
C ARG A 4 -18.91 -6.32 -3.59
N ASN A 5 -17.68 -6.56 -3.12
CA ASN A 5 -16.60 -5.56 -3.10
C ASN A 5 -15.24 -6.27 -3.20
N SER A 6 -15.15 -7.34 -4.01
CA SER A 6 -13.84 -7.88 -4.37
C SER A 6 -13.26 -6.98 -5.46
N TRP A 7 -12.44 -6.00 -5.08
CA TRP A 7 -11.54 -5.39 -6.05
C TRP A 7 -10.74 -6.52 -6.72
N ASN A 8 -10.92 -6.70 -8.03
CA ASN A 8 -10.36 -7.81 -8.78
C ASN A 8 -8.88 -7.54 -9.12
N TYR A 9 -8.05 -7.46 -8.10
CA TYR A 9 -6.61 -7.33 -8.26
C TYR A 9 -6.01 -8.67 -8.73
N ARG A 10 -5.19 -8.63 -9.77
CA ARG A 10 -4.48 -9.82 -10.27
C ARG A 10 -3.15 -9.99 -9.57
N ASN A 11 -2.39 -8.91 -9.45
CA ASN A 11 -1.05 -8.87 -8.88
C ASN A 11 -0.92 -7.62 -7.99
N PRO A 12 -1.66 -7.56 -6.87
CA PRO A 12 -1.74 -6.34 -6.07
C PRO A 12 -0.38 -5.98 -5.48
N CYS A 13 -0.08 -4.70 -5.51
CA CYS A 13 1.11 -4.06 -4.97
C CYS A 13 0.71 -2.88 -4.09
N LEU A 14 1.48 -2.66 -3.04
CA LEU A 14 1.35 -1.52 -2.15
C LEU A 14 2.68 -0.77 -2.08
N THR A 15 2.62 0.52 -2.33
CA THR A 15 3.74 1.44 -2.05
C THR A 15 3.71 1.83 -0.59
N MET A 16 4.85 1.74 0.10
CA MET A 16 5.00 2.21 1.49
C MET A 16 6.37 2.85 1.72
N HIS A 17 6.44 3.74 2.70
CA HIS A 17 7.68 4.44 3.04
C HIS A 17 8.69 3.51 3.70
N GLN A 18 9.96 3.85 3.56
CA GLN A 18 11.00 3.25 4.37
C GLN A 18 10.99 3.86 5.79
N PRO A 19 11.41 3.10 6.82
CA PRO A 19 11.97 1.74 6.77
C PRO A 19 10.93 0.61 6.71
N TRP A 20 9.63 0.92 6.85
CA TRP A 20 8.57 -0.10 6.95
C TRP A 20 8.53 -1.07 5.76
N ALA A 21 8.81 -0.61 4.54
CA ALA A 21 8.85 -1.44 3.34
C ALA A 21 9.85 -2.60 3.48
N SER A 22 11.11 -2.28 3.82
CA SER A 22 12.13 -3.31 4.04
C SER A 22 11.78 -4.17 5.25
N LEU A 23 11.39 -3.57 6.38
CA LEU A 23 11.09 -4.33 7.59
C LEU A 23 9.98 -5.37 7.38
N LEU A 24 8.99 -5.07 6.52
CA LEU A 24 7.91 -5.99 6.17
C LEU A 24 8.40 -7.16 5.30
N VAL A 25 9.16 -6.90 4.23
CA VAL A 25 9.66 -7.98 3.35
C VAL A 25 10.80 -8.78 3.97
N TYR A 26 11.49 -8.23 4.97
CA TYR A 26 12.47 -8.96 5.80
C TYR A 26 11.81 -9.74 6.95
N GLY A 27 10.48 -9.68 7.08
CA GLY A 27 9.75 -10.46 8.08
C GLY A 27 9.93 -9.98 9.52
N ILE A 28 10.44 -8.76 9.71
CA ILE A 28 10.56 -8.12 11.02
C ILE A 28 9.22 -7.49 11.40
N LYS A 29 8.64 -6.71 10.49
CA LYS A 29 7.28 -6.17 10.59
C LYS A 29 6.27 -7.22 10.14
N ARG A 30 5.22 -7.42 10.93
CA ARG A 30 4.19 -8.46 10.73
C ARG A 30 2.80 -7.85 10.52
N ILE A 31 2.59 -6.61 10.95
CA ILE A 31 1.34 -5.88 10.80
C ILE A 31 1.54 -4.70 9.86
N GLU A 32 0.83 -4.65 8.74
CA GLU A 32 0.74 -3.43 7.93
C GLU A 32 -0.41 -2.54 8.41
N GLY A 33 -0.12 -1.28 8.69
CA GLY A 33 -1.04 -0.36 9.33
C GLY A 33 -1.66 0.65 8.38
N ARG A 34 -2.99 0.77 8.36
CA ARG A 34 -3.73 1.72 7.49
C ARG A 34 -4.93 2.34 8.20
N SER A 35 -5.38 3.48 7.69
CA SER A 35 -6.65 4.12 8.07
C SER A 35 -7.88 3.47 7.41
N TRP A 36 -7.67 2.40 6.63
CA TRP A 36 -8.70 1.72 5.86
C TRP A 36 -8.47 0.20 5.83
N PRO A 37 -9.54 -0.62 5.73
CA PRO A 37 -9.43 -2.07 5.82
C PRO A 37 -8.75 -2.68 4.59
N ALA A 38 -8.12 -3.84 4.76
CA ALA A 38 -7.43 -4.53 3.65
C ALA A 38 -8.43 -4.90 2.53
N PRO A 39 -8.22 -4.42 1.29
CA PRO A 39 -9.14 -4.64 0.17
C PRO A 39 -8.91 -6.02 -0.48
N ILE A 40 -7.84 -6.71 -0.06
CA ILE A 40 -7.36 -7.97 -0.61
C ILE A 40 -7.08 -8.99 0.50
N ARG A 41 -7.04 -10.25 0.09
CA ARG A 41 -6.44 -11.40 0.80
C ARG A 41 -5.60 -12.12 -0.23
N GLY A 42 -4.43 -12.61 0.13
CA GLY A 42 -3.49 -13.11 -0.88
C GLY A 42 -2.12 -12.49 -0.78
N ARG A 43 -1.31 -12.81 -1.79
CA ARG A 43 -0.02 -12.18 -2.03
C ARG A 43 -0.22 -10.68 -2.24
N LEU A 44 0.59 -9.88 -1.56
CA LEU A 44 0.71 -8.44 -1.75
C LEU A 44 2.17 -8.11 -2.02
N TRP A 45 2.45 -7.54 -3.18
CA TRP A 45 3.76 -7.03 -3.53
C TRP A 45 4.06 -5.72 -2.79
N ILE A 46 5.30 -5.53 -2.38
CA ILE A 46 5.73 -4.37 -1.59
C ILE A 46 6.74 -3.56 -2.39
N HIS A 47 6.35 -2.32 -2.68
CA HIS A 47 7.20 -1.30 -3.30
C HIS A 47 7.61 -0.27 -2.25
N ALA A 48 8.90 0.08 -2.22
CA ALA A 48 9.41 1.16 -1.40
C ALA A 48 9.22 2.50 -2.09
N ALA A 49 8.56 3.43 -1.39
CA ALA A 49 8.36 4.80 -1.85
C ALA A 49 9.68 5.53 -2.13
N SER A 50 9.61 6.66 -2.83
CA SER A 50 10.79 7.42 -3.28
C SER A 50 11.45 8.28 -2.21
N LYS A 51 10.73 8.66 -1.14
CA LYS A 51 11.31 9.46 -0.04
C LYS A 51 12.34 8.61 0.71
N VAL A 52 13.57 9.09 0.75
CA VAL A 52 14.66 8.56 1.58
C VAL A 52 14.25 8.69 3.05
N PRO A 53 14.39 7.62 3.87
CA PRO A 53 14.05 7.68 5.28
C PRO A 53 15.09 8.52 6.04
N ASP A 54 14.61 9.36 6.95
CA ASP A 54 15.50 10.12 7.83
C ASP A 54 16.17 9.15 8.83
N GLU A 55 17.46 9.33 9.14
CA GLU A 55 18.21 8.41 10.01
C GLU A 55 17.54 8.23 11.39
N ALA A 56 17.02 9.30 11.96
CA ALA A 56 16.26 9.27 13.21
C ALA A 56 15.00 8.40 13.11
N THR A 57 14.34 8.39 11.94
CA THR A 57 13.18 7.51 11.68
C THR A 57 13.61 6.05 11.62
N VAL A 58 14.72 5.76 10.94
CA VAL A 58 15.27 4.39 10.88
C VAL A 58 15.60 3.91 12.29
N LYS A 59 16.39 4.69 13.05
CA LYS A 59 16.79 4.36 14.43
C LYS A 59 15.58 4.14 15.34
N ALA A 60 14.60 5.04 15.32
CA ALA A 60 13.40 4.91 16.15
C ALA A 60 12.60 3.64 15.82
N MET A 61 12.51 3.27 14.54
CA MET A 61 11.82 2.05 14.14
C MET A 61 12.62 0.79 14.49
N GLU A 62 13.94 0.79 14.33
CA GLU A 62 14.78 -0.34 14.75
C GLU A 62 14.74 -0.54 16.27
N GLU A 63 14.82 0.53 17.06
CA GLU A 63 14.64 0.49 18.51
C GLU A 63 13.27 -0.05 18.90
N PHE A 64 12.20 0.44 18.25
CA PHE A 64 10.85 -0.08 18.43
C PHE A 64 10.78 -1.59 18.20
N TYR A 65 11.31 -2.09 17.08
CA TYR A 65 11.30 -3.53 16.82
C TYR A 65 12.18 -4.31 17.80
N ARG A 66 13.34 -3.79 18.22
CA ARG A 66 14.15 -4.44 19.28
C ARG A 66 13.34 -4.62 20.55
N GLU A 67 12.66 -3.58 21.02
CA GLU A 67 11.89 -3.62 22.27
C GLU A 67 10.71 -4.59 22.18
N ILE A 68 9.91 -4.56 21.10
CA ILE A 68 8.75 -5.46 21.00
C ILE A 68 9.16 -6.93 20.79
N TYR A 69 10.30 -7.21 20.15
CA TYR A 69 10.84 -8.55 20.05
C TYR A 69 11.44 -9.04 21.38
N ALA A 70 12.04 -8.13 22.17
CA ALA A 70 12.56 -8.44 23.50
C ALA A 70 11.44 -8.85 24.47
N VAL A 71 10.23 -8.29 24.33
CA VAL A 71 9.03 -8.75 25.07
C VAL A 71 8.71 -10.22 24.77
N ASP A 72 8.92 -10.66 23.53
CA ASP A 72 8.77 -12.06 23.11
C ASP A 72 10.05 -12.90 23.33
N GLY A 73 11.06 -12.38 24.06
CA GLY A 73 12.30 -13.08 24.41
C GLY A 73 13.37 -13.12 23.31
N ILE A 74 13.23 -12.32 22.25
CA ILE A 74 14.17 -12.26 21.12
C ILE A 74 15.03 -10.99 21.21
N TYR A 75 16.31 -11.15 21.56
CA TYR A 75 17.23 -10.03 21.78
C TYR A 75 18.23 -9.81 20.63
N ASP A 76 18.60 -10.87 19.88
CA ASP A 76 19.50 -10.78 18.72
C ASP A 76 18.72 -10.53 17.43
N LEU A 77 18.06 -9.37 17.36
CA LEU A 77 17.33 -8.94 16.16
C LEU A 77 18.29 -8.25 15.18
N LYS A 78 18.37 -8.80 13.96
CA LYS A 78 19.19 -8.26 12.86
C LYS A 78 18.34 -7.45 11.89
N PHE A 79 18.81 -6.26 11.55
CA PHE A 79 18.13 -5.34 10.63
C PHE A 79 18.79 -5.35 9.24
N PRO A 80 18.04 -4.96 8.19
CA PRO A 80 18.62 -4.74 6.87
C PRO A 80 19.73 -3.69 6.91
N GLU A 81 20.84 -3.96 6.23
CA GLU A 81 21.95 -2.99 6.12
C GLU A 81 21.57 -1.73 5.32
N ASN A 82 20.55 -1.83 4.46
CA ASN A 82 20.09 -0.75 3.60
C ASN A 82 18.58 -0.77 3.40
N TYR A 83 18.05 0.44 3.14
CA TYR A 83 16.63 0.71 2.94
C TYR A 83 16.41 1.34 1.55
N PRO A 84 16.45 0.53 0.46
CA PRO A 84 16.36 1.05 -0.90
C PRO A 84 15.01 1.73 -1.16
N VAL A 85 15.03 2.83 -1.93
CA VAL A 85 13.83 3.59 -2.33
C VAL A 85 13.50 3.37 -3.80
N SER A 86 12.27 3.65 -4.20
CA SER A 86 11.77 3.54 -5.59
C SER A 86 11.95 2.15 -6.21
N ARG A 87 11.85 1.10 -5.40
CA ARG A 87 12.07 -0.28 -5.84
C ARG A 87 10.99 -1.22 -5.34
N LEU A 88 10.61 -2.17 -6.19
CA LEU A 88 9.88 -3.36 -5.80
C LEU A 88 10.82 -4.26 -5.00
N LEU A 89 10.46 -4.58 -3.76
CA LEU A 89 11.36 -5.28 -2.83
C LEU A 89 11.04 -6.77 -2.68
N GLY A 90 9.78 -7.15 -2.84
CA GLY A 90 9.32 -8.49 -2.49
C GLY A 90 7.81 -8.54 -2.31
N CYS A 91 7.34 -9.51 -1.55
CA CYS A 91 5.92 -9.64 -1.22
C CYS A 91 5.71 -10.31 0.14
N VAL A 92 4.50 -10.13 0.67
CA VAL A 92 3.98 -10.83 1.84
C VAL A 92 2.62 -11.45 1.49
N GLN A 93 2.10 -12.29 2.37
CA GLN A 93 0.75 -12.83 2.29
C GLN A 93 -0.15 -12.10 3.28
N VAL A 94 -1.15 -11.35 2.80
CA VAL A 94 -2.19 -10.76 3.66
C VAL A 94 -3.24 -11.82 3.96
N VAL A 95 -3.30 -12.25 5.22
CA VAL A 95 -4.18 -13.35 5.67
C VAL A 95 -5.44 -12.88 6.38
N GLY A 96 -5.47 -11.61 6.82
CA GLY A 96 -6.58 -11.09 7.61
C GLY A 96 -6.50 -9.58 7.77
N CYS A 97 -7.58 -9.00 8.30
CA CYS A 97 -7.60 -7.62 8.73
C CYS A 97 -8.42 -7.52 10.01
N SER A 98 -7.85 -6.88 11.03
CA SER A 98 -8.51 -6.61 12.31
C SER A 98 -8.42 -5.12 12.61
N LYS A 99 -9.26 -4.64 13.54
CA LYS A 99 -9.00 -3.34 14.17
C LYS A 99 -7.84 -3.46 15.16
N ARG A 100 -7.21 -2.33 15.48
CA ARG A 100 -6.20 -2.22 16.54
C ARG A 100 -6.70 -2.78 17.86
N GLU A 101 -7.90 -2.37 18.29
CA GLU A 101 -8.45 -2.72 19.61
C GLU A 101 -8.70 -4.23 19.70
N GLU A 102 -9.14 -4.82 18.59
CA GLU A 102 -9.30 -6.26 18.49
C GLU A 102 -7.96 -7.00 18.59
N LEU A 103 -6.93 -6.53 17.87
CA LEU A 103 -5.62 -7.14 17.92
C LEU A 103 -5.00 -7.01 19.32
N ALA A 104 -5.18 -5.87 19.99
CA ALA A 104 -4.69 -5.63 21.33
C ALA A 104 -5.22 -6.66 22.35
N CYS A 105 -6.46 -7.11 22.19
CA CYS A 105 -7.09 -8.11 23.06
C CYS A 105 -6.89 -9.56 22.59
N TRP A 106 -6.22 -9.80 21.46
CA TRP A 106 -6.13 -11.13 20.86
C TRP A 106 -5.02 -11.99 21.48
N LYS A 107 -5.32 -12.66 22.61
CA LYS A 107 -4.33 -13.35 23.45
C LYS A 107 -3.55 -14.47 22.77
N GLU A 108 -4.12 -15.09 21.74
CA GLU A 108 -3.45 -16.12 20.94
C GLU A 108 -2.34 -15.55 20.02
N VAL A 109 -2.25 -14.23 19.89
CA VAL A 109 -1.18 -13.52 19.19
C VAL A 109 -0.17 -12.99 20.20
N SER A 110 1.13 -13.20 19.93
CA SER A 110 2.21 -12.77 20.84
C SER A 110 2.15 -11.29 21.15
N GLU A 111 2.63 -10.91 22.33
CA GLU A 111 2.55 -9.53 22.79
C GLU A 111 3.32 -8.57 21.88
N GLY A 112 4.54 -8.96 21.48
CA GLY A 112 5.32 -8.15 20.55
C GLY A 112 4.58 -7.83 19.26
N VAL A 113 3.85 -8.80 18.69
CA VAL A 113 3.03 -8.61 17.48
C VAL A 113 1.85 -7.68 17.74
N ARG A 114 1.17 -7.84 18.88
CA ARG A 114 0.03 -6.96 19.25
C ARG A 114 0.47 -5.50 19.38
N LEU A 115 1.67 -5.26 19.89
CA LEU A 115 2.25 -3.92 20.04
C LEU A 115 2.58 -3.24 18.69
N GLU A 116 2.67 -3.99 17.58
CA GLU A 116 2.82 -3.41 16.24
C GLU A 116 1.57 -2.65 15.74
N ALA A 117 0.42 -2.85 16.37
CA ALA A 117 -0.84 -2.20 16.01
C ALA A 117 -0.80 -0.69 16.31
N LEU A 118 -0.15 0.08 15.43
CA LEU A 118 0.01 1.53 15.57
C LEU A 118 -1.06 2.35 14.80
N THR A 119 -2.00 1.69 14.12
CA THR A 119 -3.05 2.33 13.30
C THR A 119 -4.38 1.58 13.40
N ASP A 120 -5.48 2.23 13.02
CA ASP A 120 -6.85 1.72 13.14
C ASP A 120 -7.07 0.33 12.52
N PHE A 121 -6.63 0.13 11.27
CA PHE A 121 -6.75 -1.16 10.59
C PHE A 121 -5.39 -1.83 10.48
N CYS A 122 -5.33 -3.05 11.00
CA CYS A 122 -4.15 -3.90 11.03
C CYS A 122 -4.31 -4.99 9.97
N TRP A 123 -3.48 -4.94 8.94
CA TRP A 123 -3.40 -5.97 7.90
C TRP A 123 -2.39 -7.00 8.35
N LEU A 124 -2.83 -8.25 8.50
CA LEU A 124 -2.00 -9.32 9.05
C LEU A 124 -1.19 -9.94 7.92
N CYS A 125 0.14 -9.85 8.03
CA CYS A 125 1.07 -10.29 6.99
C CYS A 125 1.88 -11.51 7.44
N GLU A 126 1.91 -12.54 6.60
CA GLU A 126 2.68 -13.76 6.77
C GLU A 126 3.60 -14.00 5.56
N GLN A 127 4.45 -15.03 5.65
CA GLN A 127 5.24 -15.56 4.53
C GLN A 127 5.98 -14.48 3.73
N PRO A 128 6.83 -13.67 4.37
CA PRO A 128 7.63 -12.69 3.68
C PRO A 128 8.59 -13.36 2.68
N GLN A 129 8.64 -12.79 1.49
CA GLN A 129 9.57 -13.17 0.43
C GLN A 129 10.21 -11.91 -0.12
N LYS A 130 11.53 -11.93 -0.32
CA LYS A 130 12.27 -10.79 -0.87
C LYS A 130 12.82 -11.12 -2.26
N LEU A 131 12.92 -10.10 -3.10
CA LEU A 131 13.64 -10.21 -4.36
C LEU A 131 15.15 -10.21 -4.09
N LEU A 132 15.86 -11.14 -4.73
CA LEU A 132 17.33 -11.16 -4.69
C LEU A 132 17.91 -9.86 -5.25
N VAL A 133 17.28 -9.32 -6.29
CA VAL A 133 17.61 -8.02 -6.89
C VAL A 133 16.32 -7.19 -6.97
N PRO A 134 16.16 -6.14 -6.13
CA PRO A 134 14.99 -5.28 -6.16
C PRO A 134 14.85 -4.52 -7.48
N PHE A 135 13.65 -4.49 -8.06
CA PHE A 135 13.41 -3.86 -9.36
C PHE A 135 13.12 -2.39 -9.22
N GLU A 136 13.81 -1.56 -10.00
CA GLU A 136 13.49 -0.14 -10.09
C GLU A 136 12.19 0.05 -10.86
N MET A 137 11.23 0.71 -10.22
CA MET A 137 9.95 1.03 -10.84
C MET A 137 9.24 2.15 -10.08
N ARG A 138 8.28 2.80 -10.73
CA ARG A 138 7.43 3.80 -10.09
C ARG A 138 6.37 3.13 -9.22
N GLY A 139 6.19 3.64 -8.01
CA GLY A 139 5.07 3.28 -7.15
C GLY A 139 3.82 4.10 -7.46
N ASN A 140 2.65 3.57 -7.13
CA ASN A 140 1.38 4.29 -7.21
C ASN A 140 0.71 4.42 -5.84
N GLN A 141 -0.28 5.31 -5.74
CA GLN A 141 -1.10 5.47 -4.54
C GLN A 141 -2.14 4.34 -4.41
N GLY A 142 -2.47 3.98 -3.17
CA GLY A 142 -3.38 2.87 -2.87
C GLY A 142 -2.79 1.51 -3.24
N VAL A 143 -3.64 0.49 -3.31
CA VAL A 143 -3.28 -0.82 -3.87
C VAL A 143 -3.54 -0.78 -5.37
N TYR A 144 -2.54 -1.20 -6.15
CA TYR A 144 -2.56 -1.21 -7.61
C TYR A 144 -2.01 -2.53 -8.15
N ASP A 145 -2.36 -2.91 -9.37
CA ASP A 145 -1.78 -4.11 -9.99
C ASP A 145 -0.40 -3.82 -10.59
N LEU A 146 0.54 -4.74 -10.36
CA LEU A 146 1.81 -4.74 -11.11
C LEU A 146 1.57 -4.99 -12.59
N GLU A 147 2.38 -4.33 -13.42
CA GLU A 147 2.48 -4.68 -14.84
C GLU A 147 2.89 -6.14 -15.00
N ARG A 148 2.24 -6.84 -15.93
CA ARG A 148 2.44 -8.28 -16.15
C ARG A 148 3.91 -8.66 -16.33
N LYS A 149 4.68 -7.89 -17.10
CA LYS A 149 6.11 -8.14 -17.34
C LYS A 149 6.94 -8.04 -16.06
N ILE A 150 6.66 -7.03 -15.23
CA ILE A 150 7.32 -6.83 -13.93
C ILE A 150 7.01 -7.99 -12.99
N TYR A 151 5.72 -8.36 -12.89
CA TYR A 151 5.29 -9.51 -12.10
C TYR A 151 5.97 -10.82 -12.54
N GLU A 152 5.93 -11.14 -13.84
CA GLU A 152 6.52 -12.37 -14.39
C GLU A 152 8.03 -12.46 -14.15
N ALA A 153 8.73 -11.33 -14.14
CA ALA A 153 10.14 -11.28 -13.77
C ALA A 153 10.33 -11.43 -12.25
N ALA A 154 9.49 -10.75 -11.46
CA ALA A 154 9.64 -10.68 -10.01
C ALA A 154 9.44 -12.05 -9.37
N VAL A 155 8.43 -12.81 -9.82
CA VAL A 155 8.17 -14.16 -9.31
C VAL A 155 9.39 -15.08 -9.43
N ARG A 156 10.21 -14.93 -10.48
CA ARG A 156 11.42 -15.74 -10.70
C ARG A 156 12.57 -15.36 -9.77
N GLY A 157 12.57 -14.14 -9.24
CA GLY A 157 13.61 -13.61 -8.36
C GLY A 157 13.28 -13.65 -6.88
N LEU A 158 12.12 -14.21 -6.50
CA LEU A 158 11.69 -14.29 -5.10
C LEU A 158 12.42 -15.40 -4.34
N ALA A 159 12.90 -15.05 -3.16
CA ALA A 159 13.44 -15.98 -2.18
C ALA A 159 12.62 -15.89 -0.88
N PRO A 160 12.35 -17.01 -0.19
CA PRO A 160 11.77 -16.99 1.14
C PRO A 160 12.70 -16.27 2.12
N VAL A 161 12.14 -15.67 3.16
CA VAL A 161 12.89 -15.04 4.24
C VAL A 161 12.70 -15.82 5.53
N GLU A 162 13.80 -16.07 6.23
CA GLU A 162 13.78 -16.59 7.59
C GLU A 162 13.41 -15.45 8.55
N SER A 163 12.15 -15.44 8.97
CA SER A 163 11.67 -14.46 9.95
C SER A 163 12.28 -14.72 11.33
N PRO A 164 12.66 -13.67 12.09
CA PRO A 164 13.19 -13.83 13.45
C PRO A 164 12.19 -14.52 14.40
N LEU A 165 10.89 -14.25 14.21
CA LEU A 165 9.80 -14.97 14.86
C LEU A 165 8.74 -15.32 13.80
N PRO A 166 8.78 -16.51 13.19
CA PRO A 166 7.78 -16.94 12.23
C PRO A 166 6.38 -16.95 12.87
N ILE A 167 5.42 -16.31 12.22
CA ILE A 167 4.04 -16.21 12.72
C ILE A 167 3.04 -16.89 11.80
N LYS A 168 2.07 -17.57 12.42
CA LYS A 168 0.82 -17.99 11.80
C LYS A 168 -0.35 -17.41 12.61
N PHE A 169 -1.11 -16.50 12.03
CA PHE A 169 -2.24 -15.90 12.71
C PHE A 169 -3.39 -16.92 12.87
N PRO A 170 -4.01 -17.00 14.06
CA PRO A 170 -5.03 -18.01 14.35
C PRO A 170 -6.39 -17.65 13.73
N LEU A 171 -6.50 -17.73 12.40
CA LEU A 171 -7.71 -17.35 11.67
C LEU A 171 -8.95 -18.12 12.16
N PRO A 172 -10.13 -17.46 12.30
CA PRO A 172 -11.37 -18.10 12.72
C PRO A 172 -11.76 -19.32 11.88
N ASN A 173 -11.46 -19.28 10.58
CA ASN A 173 -11.54 -20.41 9.67
C ASN A 173 -10.32 -20.42 8.73
N PRO A 174 -9.35 -21.33 8.93
CA PRO A 174 -8.13 -21.39 8.12
C PRO A 174 -8.37 -21.66 6.62
N ARG A 175 -9.51 -22.25 6.26
CA ARG A 175 -9.88 -22.54 4.85
C ARG A 175 -10.55 -21.36 4.16
N ASN A 176 -10.94 -20.31 4.91
CA ASN A 176 -11.55 -19.11 4.37
C ASN A 176 -10.62 -17.90 4.60
N PRO A 177 -9.93 -17.41 3.55
CA PRO A 177 -9.06 -16.23 3.64
C PRO A 177 -9.77 -14.95 4.11
N PHE A 178 -11.09 -14.88 3.97
CA PHE A 178 -11.92 -13.75 4.41
C PHE A 178 -12.57 -13.96 5.78
N SER A 179 -12.18 -15.01 6.51
CA SER A 179 -12.77 -15.33 7.82
C SER A 179 -12.44 -14.31 8.92
N LEU A 180 -11.35 -13.56 8.75
CA LEU A 180 -10.97 -12.50 9.67
C LEU A 180 -11.17 -11.13 9.01
N LYS A 181 -12.31 -10.51 9.36
CA LYS A 181 -12.67 -9.12 9.02
C LYS A 181 -12.66 -8.25 10.29
N PRO A 182 -12.50 -6.93 10.17
CA PRO A 182 -12.69 -6.02 11.30
C PRO A 182 -14.03 -6.28 12.01
N GLY A 183 -14.01 -6.44 13.33
CA GLY A 183 -15.14 -6.80 14.18
C GLY A 183 -15.29 -8.31 14.47
N SER A 184 -14.54 -9.19 13.79
CA SER A 184 -14.70 -10.64 13.91
C SER A 184 -14.18 -11.19 15.24
N ILE A 185 -13.25 -10.52 15.91
CA ILE A 185 -12.65 -11.00 17.17
C ILE A 185 -13.53 -10.62 18.35
N PHE A 186 -14.11 -9.42 18.33
CA PHE A 186 -14.98 -8.90 19.39
C PHE A 186 -16.22 -9.79 19.64
N THR A 187 -16.74 -10.44 18.60
CA THR A 187 -17.87 -11.37 18.72
C THR A 187 -17.57 -12.65 19.53
N ARG A 188 -16.30 -13.01 19.74
CA ARG A 188 -15.90 -14.19 20.52
C ARG A 188 -15.52 -13.87 21.97
N PHE A 189 -15.15 -12.62 22.27
CA PHE A 189 -14.67 -12.20 23.59
C PHE A 189 -15.22 -10.81 23.93
N PRO A 190 -16.45 -10.71 24.48
CA PRO A 190 -17.16 -9.44 24.68
C PRO A 190 -16.46 -8.50 25.66
N GLU A 191 -15.72 -9.04 26.64
CA GLU A 191 -15.09 -8.24 27.68
C GLU A 191 -13.78 -8.89 28.11
N SER A 192 -12.68 -8.37 27.57
CA SER A 192 -11.45 -8.30 28.35
C SER A 192 -11.00 -6.85 28.29
N LYS A 193 -11.17 -6.13 29.42
CA LYS A 193 -10.46 -4.86 29.61
C LYS A 193 -9.01 -5.11 29.23
N ALA A 194 -8.46 -4.27 28.36
CA ALA A 194 -7.03 -4.27 28.11
C ALA A 194 -6.36 -4.17 29.49
N THR A 195 -5.67 -5.23 29.91
CA THR A 195 -4.84 -5.18 31.10
C THR A 195 -3.76 -4.16 30.81
N GLU A 196 -3.83 -2.99 31.44
CA GLU A 196 -2.74 -2.03 31.48
C GLU A 196 -1.60 -2.70 32.24
N MET A 197 -0.67 -3.28 31.48
CA MET A 197 0.54 -3.87 32.01
C MET A 197 1.58 -2.76 32.18
N GLU A 198 2.37 -2.83 33.25
CA GLU A 198 3.51 -1.93 33.47
C GLU A 198 4.55 -2.13 32.36
N LYS A 199 4.48 -1.31 31.32
CA LYS A 199 5.49 -1.27 30.27
C LYS A 199 6.77 -0.69 30.85
N SER A 200 7.91 -1.26 30.49
CA SER A 200 9.19 -0.64 30.81
C SER A 200 9.26 0.77 30.22
N SER A 201 10.04 1.64 30.85
CA SER A 201 10.28 3.00 30.35
C SER A 201 10.88 3.00 28.94
N ALA A 202 11.76 2.04 28.65
CA ALA A 202 12.36 1.83 27.33
C ALA A 202 11.29 1.48 26.27
N LEU A 203 10.45 0.47 26.52
CA LEU A 203 9.40 0.06 25.61
C LEU A 203 8.41 1.20 25.35
N SER A 204 8.03 1.93 26.40
CA SER A 204 7.12 3.07 26.27
C SER A 204 7.71 4.18 25.40
N SER A 205 9.00 4.49 25.59
CA SER A 205 9.73 5.47 24.78
C SER A 205 9.84 5.04 23.32
N ALA A 206 10.11 3.76 23.09
CA ALA A 206 10.23 3.20 21.74
C ALA A 206 8.88 3.20 20.99
N ILE A 207 7.76 2.88 21.68
CA ILE A 207 6.41 3.01 21.12
C ILE A 207 6.13 4.48 20.73
N ALA A 208 6.45 5.43 21.61
CA ALA A 208 6.27 6.85 21.33
C ALA A 208 7.11 7.31 20.13
N GLY A 209 8.37 6.87 20.04
CA GLY A 209 9.25 7.12 18.90
C GLY A 209 8.69 6.60 17.58
N ALA A 210 8.18 5.35 17.56
CA ALA A 210 7.56 4.76 16.39
C ALA A 210 6.27 5.49 15.96
N GLN A 211 5.45 5.92 16.92
CA GLN A 211 4.25 6.73 16.63
C GLN A 211 4.62 8.08 16.01
N ALA A 212 5.60 8.78 16.59
CA ALA A 212 6.09 10.04 16.03
C ALA A 212 6.62 9.85 14.60
N ALA A 213 7.42 8.80 14.38
CA ALA A 213 7.93 8.41 13.08
C ALA A 213 6.80 8.13 12.06
N ALA A 214 5.72 7.45 12.44
CA ALA A 214 4.60 7.16 11.53
C ALA A 214 3.83 8.42 11.11
N THR A 215 3.65 9.39 12.02
CA THR A 215 2.85 10.60 11.75
C THR A 215 3.50 11.60 10.80
N GLN A 216 4.82 11.51 10.57
CA GLN A 216 5.55 12.49 9.76
C GLN A 216 5.07 12.56 8.30
N PHE A 217 4.52 11.47 7.76
CA PHE A 217 4.03 11.40 6.38
C PHE A 217 2.56 11.82 6.24
N SER A 218 1.79 11.79 7.33
CA SER A 218 0.36 12.15 7.31
C SER A 218 0.10 13.66 7.23
N LYS A 219 1.04 14.50 7.66
CA LYS A 219 0.87 15.96 7.73
C LYS A 219 0.92 16.65 6.36
N LYS A 220 1.47 16.00 5.34
CA LYS A 220 1.70 16.61 4.02
C LYS A 220 0.46 16.58 3.11
N ASP A 221 -0.49 15.68 3.34
CA ASP A 221 -1.73 15.60 2.56
C ASP A 221 -2.75 16.69 2.95
N GLN A 222 -2.63 17.27 4.16
CA GLN A 222 -3.50 18.37 4.60
C GLN A 222 -3.04 19.76 4.13
N SER A 223 -1.72 19.97 3.92
CA SER A 223 -1.23 21.27 3.44
C SER A 223 -1.64 21.55 1.99
N SER A 224 -1.67 20.52 1.13
CA SER A 224 -2.14 20.63 -0.25
C SER A 224 -3.62 20.99 -0.38
N HIS A 225 -4.43 20.70 0.64
CA HIS A 225 -5.85 21.09 0.64
C HIS A 225 -6.05 22.53 1.13
N ASN A 226 -5.21 23.01 2.04
CA ASN A 226 -5.23 24.38 2.54
C ASN A 226 -4.66 25.40 1.54
N ASP A 227 -3.62 25.03 0.77
CA ASP A 227 -3.06 25.89 -0.28
C ASP A 227 -4.04 26.13 -1.44
N ALA A 228 -4.90 25.14 -1.73
CA ALA A 228 -5.97 25.27 -2.73
C ALA A 228 -7.12 26.17 -2.27
N ILE A 229 -7.42 26.19 -0.96
CA ILE A 229 -8.46 27.05 -0.36
C ILE A 229 -7.95 28.49 -0.23
N GLN A 230 -6.69 28.69 0.17
CA GLN A 230 -6.09 30.03 0.22
C GLN A 230 -5.95 30.66 -1.17
N ASN A 231 -5.57 29.90 -2.21
CA ASN A 231 -5.49 30.43 -3.57
C ASN A 231 -6.86 30.82 -4.15
N ARG A 232 -7.94 30.09 -3.84
CA ARG A 232 -9.31 30.49 -4.25
C ARG A 232 -9.75 31.79 -3.57
N ASN A 233 -9.39 31.99 -2.31
CA ASN A 233 -9.73 33.20 -1.57
C ASN A 233 -8.94 34.43 -2.07
N ILE A 234 -7.68 34.26 -2.49
CA ILE A 234 -6.87 35.34 -3.09
C ILE A 234 -7.40 35.77 -4.47
N ILE A 235 -7.86 34.82 -5.29
CA ILE A 235 -8.43 35.13 -6.63
C ILE A 235 -9.77 35.87 -6.49
N ASN A 236 -10.61 35.52 -5.50
CA ASN A 236 -11.86 36.23 -5.24
C ASN A 236 -11.66 37.63 -4.65
N ALA A 237 -10.65 37.82 -3.79
CA ALA A 237 -10.32 39.14 -3.23
C ALA A 237 -9.78 40.13 -4.30
N LYS A 238 -9.05 39.64 -5.31
CA LYS A 238 -8.55 40.48 -6.41
C LYS A 238 -9.63 40.95 -7.40
N ARG A 239 -10.79 40.29 -7.46
CA ARG A 239 -11.93 40.72 -8.30
C ARG A 239 -12.77 41.84 -7.69
N ILE A 240 -12.69 42.03 -6.37
CA ILE A 240 -13.54 43.00 -5.65
C ILE A 240 -12.82 44.36 -5.47
N GLY A 241 -11.49 44.41 -5.59
CA GLY A 241 -10.68 45.61 -5.35
C GLY A 241 -10.36 46.50 -6.57
N GLN A 242 -10.98 46.28 -7.74
CA GLN A 242 -10.75 47.11 -8.93
C GLN A 242 -12.05 47.77 -9.41
N PHE A 243 -12.70 48.58 -8.56
CA PHE A 243 -13.60 49.62 -9.03
C PHE A 243 -13.78 50.67 -7.93
N GLU A 244 -12.93 51.71 -7.97
CA GLU A 244 -13.06 53.04 -7.36
C GLU A 244 -11.66 53.69 -7.51
N SER A 245 -11.41 54.88 -8.04
CA SER A 245 -12.20 56.04 -8.48
C SER A 245 -11.32 56.91 -9.38
N LYS A 246 -11.89 57.65 -10.36
CA LYS A 246 -11.48 59.04 -10.69
C LYS A 246 -12.50 59.74 -11.60
N SER A 247 -12.64 61.03 -11.34
CA SER A 247 -13.80 61.91 -11.52
C SER A 247 -13.78 62.80 -12.78
N TRP A 248 -15.00 63.27 -13.13
CA TRP A 248 -15.43 64.52 -13.79
C TRP A 248 -14.95 64.89 -15.20
N GLU A 249 -15.90 65.04 -16.15
CA GLU A 249 -16.48 66.35 -16.57
C GLU A 249 -17.63 66.21 -17.60
N ASN A 250 -18.68 67.03 -17.39
CA ASN A 250 -19.59 67.71 -18.34
C ASN A 250 -20.09 67.03 -19.65
N ASN A 251 -21.41 66.79 -19.76
CA ASN A 251 -22.38 67.69 -20.44
C ASN A 251 -23.68 66.99 -20.88
N LYS A 252 -24.80 67.66 -20.55
CA LYS A 252 -26.12 67.79 -21.21
C LYS A 252 -26.74 66.61 -22.01
N SER A 253 -27.95 66.27 -21.57
CA SER A 253 -29.12 65.66 -22.25
C SER A 253 -29.41 66.23 -23.66
N PRO A 254 -30.35 65.69 -24.49
CA PRO A 254 -31.45 64.77 -24.13
C PRO A 254 -31.87 63.70 -25.17
N ALA A 255 -32.77 62.82 -24.71
CA ALA A 255 -33.92 62.19 -25.37
C ALA A 255 -33.75 61.41 -26.70
N GLY A 256 -34.35 60.21 -26.74
CA GLY A 256 -34.70 59.52 -27.99
C GLY A 256 -35.09 58.06 -27.81
N ASN A 257 -36.39 57.77 -27.87
CA ASN A 257 -36.95 56.45 -28.15
C ASN A 257 -36.42 55.92 -29.50
N PHE A 258 -36.24 54.59 -29.64
CA PHE A 258 -36.92 53.72 -30.62
C PHE A 258 -36.24 52.34 -30.80
N ASN A 259 -37.11 51.36 -31.08
CA ASN A 259 -36.91 49.96 -31.50
C ASN A 259 -35.74 49.66 -32.46
N LYS A 260 -35.27 48.39 -32.46
CA LYS A 260 -35.61 47.33 -33.46
C LYS A 260 -34.43 46.38 -33.79
N GLY A 261 -34.74 45.06 -33.81
CA GLY A 261 -34.10 44.02 -34.64
C GLY A 261 -32.71 43.55 -34.18
N SER A 262 -32.17 42.38 -34.56
CA SER A 262 -32.52 41.26 -35.45
C SER A 262 -31.33 40.28 -35.26
N ASN A 263 -31.53 39.06 -34.76
CA ASN A 263 -31.66 37.81 -35.54
C ASN A 263 -30.33 37.07 -35.90
N ARG A 264 -30.45 35.73 -36.02
CA ARG A 264 -29.48 34.66 -36.40
C ARG A 264 -28.64 34.11 -35.24
N GLY A 265 -28.69 32.83 -34.86
CA GLY A 265 -28.84 31.57 -35.60
C GLY A 265 -27.52 30.79 -35.41
N THR A 266 -27.48 29.58 -34.86
CA THR A 266 -27.46 28.30 -35.62
C THR A 266 -27.51 27.08 -34.66
N GLN A 267 -28.26 26.05 -35.08
CA GLN A 267 -28.51 24.69 -34.53
C GLN A 267 -27.24 23.83 -34.36
N LEU A 268 -27.10 22.95 -33.35
CA LEU A 268 -27.69 21.60 -33.14
C LEU A 268 -27.42 20.57 -34.25
N PHE A 269 -26.72 19.47 -33.90
CA PHE A 269 -26.89 18.15 -34.53
C PHE A 269 -26.82 17.03 -33.48
N VAL A 270 -27.87 16.21 -33.48
CA VAL A 270 -28.07 14.94 -32.78
C VAL A 270 -27.81 13.81 -33.77
N LYS A 271 -27.27 12.68 -33.32
CA LYS A 271 -27.42 11.39 -34.02
C LYS A 271 -27.78 10.26 -33.04
N GLN A 272 -28.87 9.58 -33.35
CA GLN A 272 -29.34 8.31 -32.78
C GLN A 272 -29.18 7.16 -33.79
N GLY A 273 -29.25 5.93 -33.29
CA GLY A 273 -29.55 4.69 -34.03
C GLY A 273 -28.53 3.58 -33.73
N GLN A 274 -28.85 2.28 -33.62
CA GLN A 274 -30.05 1.48 -33.30
C GLN A 274 -29.54 0.02 -33.17
N SER A 275 -30.35 -0.87 -32.57
CA SER A 275 -30.06 -2.26 -32.17
C SER A 275 -29.93 -3.31 -33.29
N SER A 276 -29.29 -4.46 -33.00
CA SER A 276 -29.81 -5.80 -33.36
C SER A 276 -29.16 -6.92 -32.53
N TYR A 277 -29.96 -7.95 -32.24
CA TYR A 277 -29.66 -9.21 -31.53
C TYR A 277 -29.27 -10.32 -32.52
N SER A 278 -28.46 -11.29 -32.07
CA SER A 278 -28.56 -12.70 -32.50
C SER A 278 -27.84 -13.64 -31.53
N GLU A 279 -28.58 -14.62 -31.03
CA GLU A 279 -28.13 -15.78 -30.26
C GLU A 279 -27.39 -16.80 -31.15
N HIS A 280 -26.44 -17.55 -30.59
CA HIS A 280 -26.20 -18.93 -30.99
C HIS A 280 -25.58 -19.74 -29.84
N ASP A 281 -26.31 -20.80 -29.48
CA ASP A 281 -25.98 -21.80 -28.48
C ASP A 281 -25.25 -22.99 -29.16
N GLY A 282 -24.36 -23.69 -28.44
CA GLY A 282 -23.63 -24.84 -28.97
C GLY A 282 -22.66 -25.51 -27.99
N ARG A 283 -23.18 -26.43 -27.17
CA ARG A 283 -22.41 -27.39 -26.35
C ARG A 283 -21.78 -28.49 -27.21
N ILE A 284 -20.52 -28.85 -26.97
CA ILE A 284 -19.99 -30.23 -27.06
C ILE A 284 -18.94 -30.47 -25.97
N SER A 285 -19.07 -31.59 -25.24
CA SER A 285 -18.09 -32.14 -24.29
C SER A 285 -17.15 -33.14 -24.97
N SER A 286 -15.91 -33.27 -24.51
CA SER A 286 -15.29 -34.59 -24.22
C SER A 286 -13.87 -34.48 -23.67
N HIS A 287 -13.58 -35.41 -22.75
CA HIS A 287 -12.29 -35.78 -22.17
C HIS A 287 -11.09 -35.88 -23.12
N ASN A 288 -9.89 -35.57 -22.61
CA ASN A 288 -8.71 -36.45 -22.55
C ASN A 288 -7.55 -35.70 -21.85
N GLN A 289 -7.17 -36.11 -20.64
CA GLN A 289 -6.05 -37.00 -20.31
C GLN A 289 -4.64 -36.40 -20.55
N LEU A 290 -3.90 -36.34 -19.43
CA LEU A 290 -2.46 -36.15 -19.29
C LEU A 290 -1.65 -37.10 -20.17
N PRO A 291 -0.40 -36.73 -20.49
CA PRO A 291 0.68 -37.70 -20.50
C PRO A 291 1.70 -37.43 -19.39
N ARG A 292 2.14 -38.56 -18.85
CA ARG A 292 3.13 -38.79 -17.81
C ARG A 292 4.55 -38.59 -18.36
N ALA A 293 5.47 -38.43 -17.42
CA ALA A 293 6.92 -38.32 -17.54
C ALA A 293 7.61 -39.12 -18.66
N GLY A 294 8.59 -38.46 -19.30
CA GLY A 294 9.60 -39.05 -20.15
C GLY A 294 10.94 -38.34 -19.91
N SER A 295 11.97 -39.15 -19.70
CA SER A 295 13.32 -38.88 -19.21
C SER A 295 14.24 -38.08 -20.14
N ASN A 296 15.21 -37.40 -19.50
CA ASN A 296 16.59 -37.15 -19.91
C ASN A 296 16.89 -36.94 -21.41
N GLN A 297 17.30 -35.73 -21.76
CA GLN A 297 18.46 -35.52 -22.63
C GLN A 297 19.10 -34.15 -22.40
N HIS A 298 20.41 -34.22 -22.17
CA HIS A 298 21.37 -33.12 -22.10
C HIS A 298 21.24 -32.14 -23.28
N LEU A 299 21.13 -30.84 -22.99
CA LEU A 299 21.54 -29.80 -23.92
C LEU A 299 22.40 -28.77 -23.17
N ARG A 300 23.70 -28.84 -23.45
CA ARG A 300 24.76 -27.93 -22.98
C ARG A 300 24.69 -26.65 -23.82
N PRO A 301 24.76 -25.45 -23.22
CA PRO A 301 24.76 -24.20 -23.97
C PRO A 301 26.13 -23.93 -24.63
N PRO A 302 26.16 -23.27 -25.81
CA PRO A 302 27.41 -22.94 -26.48
C PRO A 302 28.16 -21.81 -25.76
N SER A 303 29.46 -22.04 -25.67
CA SER A 303 30.52 -21.17 -25.17
C SER A 303 30.60 -19.81 -25.88
N LYS A 304 30.66 -18.74 -25.08
CA LYS A 304 31.67 -17.65 -25.07
C LYS A 304 31.08 -16.43 -24.37
N ILE A 305 31.94 -15.69 -23.67
CA ILE A 305 31.67 -14.53 -22.79
C ILE A 305 31.43 -14.93 -21.32
N PHE A 306 32.49 -15.49 -20.71
CA PHE A 306 32.70 -15.48 -19.26
C PHE A 306 34.21 -15.40 -18.99
N THR A 307 34.79 -14.23 -19.29
CA THR A 307 36.15 -13.86 -18.89
C THR A 307 36.21 -12.34 -18.86
N ASP A 308 35.73 -11.74 -17.77
CA ASP A 308 36.31 -10.55 -17.15
C ASP A 308 35.61 -10.30 -15.81
N ALA A 309 36.39 -9.90 -14.80
CA ALA A 309 36.01 -9.64 -13.39
C ALA A 309 36.11 -10.79 -12.37
N MET A 310 37.05 -11.73 -12.54
CA MET A 310 37.67 -12.47 -11.42
C MET A 310 39.17 -12.20 -11.37
N ARG A 311 39.52 -10.93 -11.13
CA ARG A 311 40.89 -10.52 -10.78
C ARG A 311 40.82 -9.33 -9.83
N GLY A 312 40.69 -9.61 -8.54
CA GLY A 312 40.63 -8.56 -7.53
C GLY A 312 40.38 -9.02 -6.09
N LEU A 313 40.73 -10.27 -5.73
CA LEU A 313 40.82 -10.70 -4.33
C LEU A 313 42.00 -11.67 -4.18
N ARG A 314 43.14 -11.13 -3.75
CA ARG A 314 44.07 -11.83 -2.84
C ARG A 314 45.03 -10.81 -2.21
N LEU A 315 44.83 -10.66 -0.90
CA LEU A 315 45.85 -10.54 0.15
C LEU A 315 46.84 -9.36 0.09
N SER A 316 46.56 -8.35 0.92
CA SER A 316 47.47 -7.81 1.94
C SER A 316 46.66 -6.94 2.90
#